data_AF-A0A453IZQ7-F1
#
_entry.id   AF-A0A453IZQ7-F1
#
_cell.length_a   1.000
_cell.length_b   1.000
_cell.length_c   1.000
_cell.angle_alpha   90.00
_cell.angle_beta   90.00
_cell.angle_gamma   90.00
#
_symmetry.space_group_name_H-M   'P 1'
#
loop_
_entity.id
_entity.type
_entity.pdbx_description
1 polymer ?
#
loop_
_entity_poly.entity_id
_entity_poly.type
_entity_poly.pdbx_seq_one_letter_code
_entity_poly.pdbx_strand_id
1 'polypeptide(L)'
;RPERLVNGPTVTHFWSMLKLLDVLLQLDHLKNAKASIPNDFSWYKRTFTQVSTQWQDTDTMREELDDLQIFLSTRWAILLNLHAEMFRTNTVEDILQVLIVFCVESLELDFALLFPERHTLLRVLPVLVVLATSSEKESESLYKRVKINRLLNIFKNDPVIPAFPDLHLSPAAMLKELSSYFQNFSSQIRLLTLPAPHEIPPRELQDYQRHYLILNHMGTIRAEHDDFSIRFASAMNQ
;
A
#
# COMPACT_ATOMS: atom_id res chain seq x y z
N ARG A 1 -6.94 1.85 38.38
CA ARG A 1 -6.73 0.42 38.04
C ARG A 1 -6.08 0.42 36.66
N PRO A 2 -4.89 -0.18 36.47
CA PRO A 2 -4.37 -0.31 35.13
C PRO A 2 -5.39 -1.14 34.35
N GLU A 3 -5.89 -0.56 33.27
CA GLU A 3 -6.85 -1.21 32.39
C GLU A 3 -6.28 -2.57 32.00
N ARG A 4 -7.13 -3.60 32.02
CA ARG A 4 -6.76 -4.90 31.50
C ARG A 4 -6.26 -4.66 30.08
N LEU A 5 -4.95 -4.75 29.87
CA LEU A 5 -4.36 -4.87 28.55
C LEU A 5 -5.12 -6.02 27.89
N VAL A 6 -5.98 -5.67 26.95
CA VAL A 6 -6.68 -6.62 26.11
C VAL A 6 -5.59 -7.58 25.61
N ASN A 7 -5.79 -8.90 25.76
CA ASN A 7 -4.92 -9.89 25.15
C ASN A 7 -4.56 -9.39 23.75
N GLY A 8 -3.26 -9.39 23.41
CA GLY A 8 -2.77 -8.69 22.23
C GLY A 8 -3.64 -8.94 20.98
N PRO A 9 -3.72 -7.97 20.05
CA PRO A 9 -4.61 -8.03 18.90
C PRO A 9 -4.56 -9.39 18.20
N THR A 10 -5.72 -9.97 17.95
CA THR A 10 -5.81 -11.28 17.27
C THR A 10 -5.44 -11.13 15.79
N VAL A 11 -5.15 -12.25 15.12
CA VAL A 11 -4.93 -12.28 13.66
C VAL A 11 -6.07 -11.61 12.89
N THR A 12 -7.32 -11.79 13.34
CA THR A 12 -8.50 -11.12 12.77
C THR A 12 -8.43 -9.60 12.90
N HIS A 13 -7.95 -9.09 14.03
CA HIS A 13 -7.76 -7.65 14.23
C HIS A 13 -6.68 -7.10 13.30
N PHE A 14 -5.57 -7.82 13.13
CA PHE A 14 -4.52 -7.44 12.16
C PHE A 14 -5.10 -7.34 10.74
N TRP A 15 -5.78 -8.38 10.28
CA TRP A 15 -6.42 -8.34 8.96
C TRP A 15 -7.43 -7.22 8.81
N SER A 16 -8.21 -6.92 9.85
CA SER A 16 -9.20 -5.83 9.79
C SER A 16 -8.52 -4.47 9.65
N MET A 17 -7.44 -4.21 10.42
CA MET A 17 -6.65 -2.99 10.31
C MET A 17 -5.98 -2.86 8.95
N LEU A 18 -5.38 -3.94 8.45
CA LEU A 18 -4.71 -3.95 7.15
C LEU A 18 -5.70 -3.75 6.00
N LYS A 19 -6.87 -4.40 6.02
CA LYS A 19 -7.93 -4.22 5.02
C LYS A 19 -8.49 -2.80 5.05
N LEU A 20 -8.65 -2.20 6.22
CA LEU A 20 -9.07 -0.80 6.33
C LEU A 20 -8.03 0.13 5.69
N LEU A 21 -6.75 -0.04 6.05
CA LEU A 21 -5.67 0.75 5.44
C LEU A 21 -5.64 0.56 3.93
N ASP A 22 -5.76 -0.68 3.44
CA ASP A 22 -5.79 -1.01 2.02
C ASP A 22 -6.91 -0.28 1.26
N VAL A 23 -8.13 -0.26 1.81
CA VAL A 23 -9.25 0.49 1.21
C VAL A 23 -8.95 1.99 1.14
N LEU A 24 -8.39 2.57 2.21
CA LEU A 24 -8.03 4.00 2.22
C LEU A 24 -6.96 4.32 1.16
N LEU A 25 -5.97 3.44 1.00
CA LEU A 25 -4.94 3.58 -0.03
C LEU A 25 -5.51 3.47 -1.44
N GLN A 26 -6.39 2.50 -1.67
CA GLN A 26 -7.08 2.35 -2.96
C GLN A 26 -7.90 3.59 -3.30
N LEU A 27 -8.62 4.18 -2.33
CA LEU A 27 -9.38 5.42 -2.53
C LEU A 27 -8.47 6.60 -2.91
N ASP A 28 -7.31 6.73 -2.26
CA ASP A 28 -6.36 7.80 -2.55
C ASP A 28 -5.80 7.66 -3.98
N HIS A 29 -5.41 6.43 -4.36
CA HIS A 29 -4.95 6.15 -5.70
C HIS A 29 -6.03 6.35 -6.76
N LEU A 30 -7.29 5.96 -6.50
CA LEU A 30 -8.40 6.17 -7.44
C LEU A 30 -8.73 7.64 -7.63
N LYS A 31 -8.76 8.41 -6.55
CA LYS A 31 -8.89 9.87 -6.58
C LYS A 31 -7.83 10.48 -7.49
N ASN A 32 -6.57 10.06 -7.35
CA ASN A 32 -5.44 10.63 -8.08
C ASN A 32 -5.34 10.11 -9.54
N ALA A 33 -5.85 8.91 -9.82
CA ALA A 33 -5.84 8.31 -11.16
C ALA A 33 -6.89 8.93 -12.11
N LYS A 34 -8.00 9.45 -11.56
CA LYS A 34 -9.13 9.93 -12.35
C LYS A 34 -9.12 11.44 -12.52
N ALA A 35 -8.41 11.91 -13.55
CA ALA A 35 -8.30 13.34 -13.87
C ALA A 35 -9.65 14.04 -14.11
N SER A 36 -10.72 13.31 -14.46
CA SER A 36 -12.05 13.89 -14.59
C SER A 36 -12.56 14.49 -13.27
N ILE A 37 -12.21 13.91 -12.11
CA ILE A 37 -12.68 14.40 -10.80
C ILE A 37 -12.22 15.85 -10.54
N PRO A 38 -10.91 16.18 -10.54
CA PRO A 38 -10.47 17.57 -10.34
C PRO A 38 -10.90 18.50 -11.48
N ASN A 39 -11.05 17.99 -12.72
CA ASN A 39 -11.48 18.79 -13.86
C ASN A 39 -12.95 19.22 -13.75
N ASP A 40 -13.85 18.27 -13.46
CA ASP A 40 -15.28 18.50 -13.30
C ASP A 40 -15.52 19.41 -12.09
N PHE A 41 -14.81 19.17 -10.99
CA PHE A 41 -14.87 20.04 -9.82
C PHE A 41 -14.39 21.46 -10.12
N SER A 42 -13.30 21.63 -10.88
CA SER A 42 -12.81 22.95 -11.28
C SER A 42 -13.79 23.69 -12.21
N TRP A 43 -14.55 22.97 -13.02
CA TRP A 43 -15.64 23.54 -13.81
C TRP A 43 -16.82 23.96 -12.92
N TYR A 44 -17.23 23.09 -12.00
CA TYR A 44 -18.28 23.38 -11.02
C TYR A 44 -17.93 24.62 -10.20
N LYS A 45 -16.73 24.69 -9.61
CA LYS A 45 -16.31 25.80 -8.76
C LYS A 45 -16.30 27.15 -9.49
N ARG A 46 -15.84 27.18 -10.75
CA ARG A 46 -15.89 28.40 -11.58
C ARG A 46 -17.33 28.84 -11.86
N THR A 47 -18.20 27.90 -12.19
CA THR A 47 -19.61 28.17 -12.46
C THR A 47 -20.31 28.67 -11.19
N PHE A 48 -20.09 28.00 -10.06
CA PHE A 48 -20.60 28.41 -8.75
C PHE A 48 -20.24 29.86 -8.46
N THR A 49 -18.95 30.23 -8.53
CA THR A 49 -18.48 31.60 -8.28
C THR A 49 -19.17 32.65 -9.14
N GLN A 50 -19.54 32.32 -10.38
CA GLN A 50 -20.24 33.24 -11.27
C GLN A 50 -21.73 33.42 -10.90
N VAL A 51 -22.40 32.34 -10.50
CA VAL A 51 -23.87 32.34 -10.32
C VAL A 51 -24.32 32.55 -8.86
N SER A 52 -23.45 32.30 -7.88
CA SER A 52 -23.79 32.34 -6.44
C SER A 52 -23.65 33.73 -5.81
N THR A 53 -23.33 34.77 -6.58
CA THR A 53 -23.06 36.13 -6.06
C THR A 53 -24.19 36.73 -5.20
N GLN A 54 -25.43 36.28 -5.39
CA GLN A 54 -26.62 36.76 -4.65
C GLN A 54 -27.13 35.76 -3.61
N TRP A 55 -26.44 34.64 -3.40
CA TRP A 55 -26.89 33.57 -2.53
C TRP A 55 -26.50 33.84 -1.07
N GLN A 56 -27.31 33.37 -0.13
CA GLN A 56 -26.96 33.37 1.29
C GLN A 56 -25.85 32.35 1.56
N ASP A 57 -25.01 32.60 2.57
CA ASP A 57 -23.91 31.72 3.02
C ASP A 57 -22.83 31.39 1.98
N THR A 58 -22.67 32.24 0.97
CA THR A 58 -21.72 32.03 -0.14
C THR A 58 -20.26 31.93 0.34
N ASP A 59 -19.88 32.63 1.40
CA ASP A 59 -18.49 32.64 1.89
C ASP A 59 -18.11 31.31 2.55
N THR A 60 -18.98 30.74 3.39
CA THR A 60 -18.76 29.41 3.99
C THR A 60 -18.69 28.32 2.92
N MET A 61 -19.58 28.38 1.92
CA MET A 61 -19.53 27.46 0.78
C MET A 61 -18.22 27.60 -0.01
N ARG A 62 -17.68 28.82 -0.18
CA ARG A 62 -16.40 29.03 -0.85
C ARG A 62 -15.24 28.38 -0.08
N GLU A 63 -15.22 28.50 1.25
CA GLU A 63 -14.23 27.85 2.10
C GLU A 63 -14.26 26.32 1.93
N GLU A 64 -15.45 25.70 2.00
CA GLU A 64 -15.60 24.25 1.76
C GLU A 64 -15.12 23.83 0.35
N LEU A 65 -15.33 24.68 -0.66
CA LEU A 65 -14.85 24.44 -2.02
C LEU A 65 -13.35 24.67 -2.19
N ASP A 66 -12.73 25.51 -1.36
CA ASP A 66 -11.27 25.66 -1.28
C ASP A 66 -10.66 24.40 -0.66
N ASP A 67 -11.21 23.92 0.47
CA ASP A 67 -10.78 22.69 1.13
C ASP A 67 -10.89 21.47 0.21
N LEU A 68 -12.02 21.33 -0.48
CA LEU A 68 -12.21 20.24 -1.44
C LEU A 68 -11.24 20.36 -2.63
N GLN A 69 -10.91 21.58 -3.09
CA GLN A 69 -9.90 21.76 -4.14
C GLN A 69 -8.52 21.29 -3.68
N ILE A 70 -8.12 21.65 -2.45
CA ILE A 70 -6.85 21.24 -1.86
C ILE A 70 -6.82 19.72 -1.72
N PHE A 71 -7.90 19.12 -1.20
CA PHE A 71 -8.02 17.67 -1.09
C PHE A 71 -7.83 17.01 -2.46
N LEU A 72 -8.59 17.41 -3.48
CA LEU A 72 -8.54 16.83 -4.82
C LEU A 72 -7.17 16.98 -5.50
N SER A 73 -6.47 18.09 -5.25
CA SER A 73 -5.16 18.39 -5.86
C SER A 73 -3.98 17.73 -5.14
N THR A 74 -4.12 17.47 -3.84
CA THR A 74 -3.06 16.87 -3.02
C THR A 74 -3.02 15.36 -3.26
N ARG A 75 -1.88 14.83 -3.71
CA ARG A 75 -1.63 13.37 -3.72
C ARG A 75 -1.45 12.88 -2.29
N TRP A 76 -1.84 11.64 -2.02
CA TRP A 76 -1.74 11.02 -0.70
C TRP A 76 -2.56 11.72 0.40
N ALA A 77 -3.55 12.53 0.02
CA ALA A 77 -4.31 13.35 0.97
C ALA A 77 -5.03 12.51 2.04
N ILE A 78 -5.57 11.33 1.68
CA ILE A 78 -6.26 10.45 2.63
C ILE A 78 -5.25 9.88 3.61
N LEU A 79 -4.10 9.40 3.11
CA LEU A 79 -3.04 8.86 3.97
C LEU A 79 -2.45 9.91 4.91
N LEU A 80 -2.22 11.14 4.42
CA LEU A 80 -1.65 12.22 5.22
C LEU A 80 -2.61 12.64 6.35
N ASN A 81 -3.91 12.69 6.06
CA ASN A 81 -4.93 12.94 7.10
C ASN A 81 -5.01 11.80 8.11
N LEU A 82 -4.94 10.55 7.66
CA LEU A 82 -4.89 9.39 8.55
C LEU A 82 -3.66 9.45 9.47
N HIS A 83 -2.49 9.74 8.92
CA HIS A 83 -1.25 9.88 9.68
C HIS A 83 -1.35 10.99 10.75
N ALA A 84 -1.93 12.14 10.40
CA ALA A 84 -2.13 13.25 11.34
C ALA A 84 -3.04 12.86 12.52
N GLU A 85 -4.04 12.00 12.30
CA GLU A 85 -4.92 11.51 13.37
C GLU A 85 -4.24 10.41 14.20
N MET A 86 -3.55 9.46 13.55
CA MET A 86 -2.83 8.39 14.23
C MET A 86 -1.78 8.94 15.20
N PHE A 87 -1.03 9.97 14.79
CA PHE A 87 0.06 10.52 15.61
C PHE A 87 -0.43 11.23 16.89
N ARG A 88 -1.73 11.48 17.04
CA ARG A 88 -2.32 11.98 18.31
C ARG A 88 -2.39 10.90 19.39
N THR A 89 -2.23 9.64 19.02
CA THR A 89 -2.37 8.48 19.92
C THR A 89 -1.01 7.95 20.35
N ASN A 90 -0.80 7.79 21.65
CA ASN A 90 0.38 7.10 22.17
C ASN A 90 0.34 5.62 21.73
N THR A 91 1.50 5.01 21.40
CA THR A 91 1.69 3.58 21.03
C THR A 91 1.41 3.16 19.58
N VAL A 92 1.13 4.10 18.67
CA VAL A 92 0.92 3.76 17.24
C VAL A 92 2.12 3.02 16.63
N GLU A 93 3.34 3.42 16.98
CA GLU A 93 4.57 2.79 16.46
C GLU A 93 4.67 1.30 16.80
N ASP A 94 4.26 0.89 18.00
CA ASP A 94 4.26 -0.51 18.40
C ASP A 94 3.29 -1.33 17.54
N ILE A 95 2.11 -0.77 17.24
CA ILE A 95 1.11 -1.40 16.39
C ILE A 95 1.64 -1.51 14.95
N LEU A 96 2.22 -0.42 14.41
CA LEU A 96 2.81 -0.42 13.07
C LEU A 96 3.90 -1.49 12.93
N GLN A 97 4.81 -1.60 13.90
CA GLN A 97 5.86 -2.62 13.89
C GLN A 97 5.29 -4.04 13.92
N VAL A 98 4.27 -4.31 14.73
CA VAL A 98 3.60 -5.62 14.78
C VAL A 98 2.90 -5.94 13.44
N LEU A 99 2.24 -4.95 12.83
CA LEU A 99 1.60 -5.10 11.52
C LEU A 99 2.63 -5.37 10.41
N ILE A 100 3.79 -4.70 10.42
CA ILE A 100 4.86 -4.94 9.45
C ILE A 100 5.40 -6.36 9.58
N VAL A 101 5.70 -6.80 10.81
CA VAL A 101 6.12 -8.19 11.06
C VAL A 101 5.06 -9.15 10.53
N PHE A 102 3.79 -8.95 10.86
CA PHE A 102 2.70 -9.79 10.37
C PHE A 102 2.63 -9.84 8.84
N CYS A 103 2.75 -8.70 8.15
CA CYS A 103 2.76 -8.64 6.69
C CYS A 103 3.94 -9.42 6.09
N VAL A 104 5.14 -9.21 6.62
CA VAL A 104 6.36 -9.85 6.11
C VAL A 104 6.33 -11.35 6.34
N GLU A 105 5.98 -11.81 7.55
CA GLU A 105 5.85 -13.24 7.82
C GLU A 105 4.76 -13.88 6.94
N SER A 106 3.61 -13.23 6.77
CA SER A 106 2.51 -13.76 5.93
C SER A 106 2.89 -13.83 4.45
N LEU A 107 3.66 -12.87 3.95
CA LEU A 107 4.14 -12.85 2.56
C LEU A 107 5.24 -13.86 2.29
N GLU A 108 6.08 -14.18 3.28
CA GLU A 108 7.19 -15.14 3.13
C GLU A 108 6.80 -16.58 3.43
N LEU A 109 5.79 -16.82 4.28
CA LEU A 109 5.34 -18.17 4.62
C LEU A 109 4.68 -18.88 3.44
N ASP A 110 4.30 -18.16 2.36
CA ASP A 110 3.71 -18.63 1.09
C ASP A 110 2.58 -19.68 1.23
N PHE A 111 2.04 -19.88 2.43
CA PHE A 111 1.05 -20.91 2.75
C PHE A 111 -0.31 -20.27 2.99
N ALA A 112 -1.29 -20.68 2.18
CA ALA A 112 -2.73 -20.41 2.33
C ALA A 112 -3.20 -18.95 2.25
N LEU A 113 -2.47 -18.04 1.59
CA LEU A 113 -3.05 -16.73 1.22
C LEU A 113 -3.81 -16.84 -0.10
N LEU A 114 -5.05 -16.34 -0.11
CA LEU A 114 -5.71 -16.06 -1.38
C LEU A 114 -5.03 -14.86 -2.05
N PHE A 115 -4.99 -14.84 -3.39
CA PHE A 115 -4.38 -13.73 -4.14
C PHE A 115 -4.84 -12.33 -3.68
N PRO A 116 -6.14 -12.06 -3.40
CA PRO A 116 -6.57 -10.76 -2.88
C PRO A 116 -5.89 -10.37 -1.57
N GLU A 117 -5.68 -11.34 -0.68
CA GLU A 117 -5.03 -11.12 0.63
C GLU A 117 -3.55 -10.82 0.45
N ARG A 118 -2.86 -11.58 -0.42
CA ARG A 118 -1.48 -11.29 -0.81
C ARG A 118 -1.37 -9.86 -1.35
N HIS A 119 -2.25 -9.46 -2.26
CA HIS A 119 -2.22 -8.11 -2.83
C HIS A 119 -2.49 -7.03 -1.79
N THR A 120 -3.41 -7.25 -0.83
CA THR A 120 -3.61 -6.34 0.30
C THR A 120 -2.31 -6.13 1.08
N LEU A 121 -1.61 -7.21 1.46
CA LEU A 121 -0.34 -7.11 2.19
C LEU A 121 0.73 -6.36 1.39
N LEU A 122 0.85 -6.66 0.10
CA LEU A 122 1.82 -6.01 -0.79
C LEU A 122 1.54 -4.51 -0.98
N ARG A 123 0.27 -4.09 -1.00
CA ARG A 123 -0.11 -2.66 -1.10
C ARG A 123 0.14 -1.89 0.19
N VAL A 124 -0.18 -2.47 1.34
CA VAL A 124 -0.07 -1.76 2.64
C VAL A 124 1.36 -1.73 3.19
N LEU A 125 2.17 -2.75 2.92
CA LEU A 125 3.51 -2.87 3.49
C LEU A 125 4.43 -1.67 3.21
N PRO A 126 4.54 -1.13 1.97
CA PRO A 126 5.35 0.07 1.71
C PRO A 126 4.92 1.26 2.56
N VAL A 127 3.61 1.46 2.72
CA VAL A 127 3.05 2.56 3.51
C VAL A 127 3.33 2.37 4.99
N LEU A 128 3.13 1.16 5.52
CA LEU A 128 3.44 0.86 6.92
C LEU A 128 4.91 1.12 7.25
N VAL A 129 5.83 0.73 6.36
CA VAL A 129 7.27 0.99 6.54
C VAL A 129 7.56 2.50 6.58
N VAL A 130 6.95 3.29 5.69
CA VAL A 130 7.09 4.76 5.72
C VAL A 130 6.58 5.33 7.05
N LEU A 131 5.38 4.93 7.47
CA LEU A 131 4.76 5.44 8.70
C LEU A 131 5.56 5.06 9.95
N ALA A 132 6.12 3.84 10.00
CA ALA A 132 6.94 3.35 11.11
C ALA A 132 8.37 3.92 11.15
N THR A 133 8.75 4.69 10.13
CA THR A 133 10.06 5.36 10.03
C THR A 133 9.91 6.85 10.39
N SER A 134 9.14 7.13 11.44
CA SER A 134 8.84 8.49 11.91
C SER A 134 10.02 9.16 12.64
N SER A 135 11.05 8.40 13.04
CA SER A 135 12.33 8.90 13.58
C SER A 135 13.45 7.88 13.38
N GLU A 136 14.71 8.29 13.58
CA GLU A 136 15.87 7.36 13.52
C GLU A 136 15.73 6.21 14.54
N LYS A 137 15.28 6.52 15.76
CA LYS A 137 15.07 5.52 16.82
C LYS A 137 14.02 4.47 16.42
N GLU A 138 12.90 4.90 15.86
CA GLU A 138 11.85 3.99 15.41
C GLU A 138 12.31 3.16 14.21
N SER A 139 13.08 3.76 13.31
CA SER A 139 13.73 3.05 12.18
C SER A 139 14.63 1.92 12.69
N GLU A 140 15.49 2.21 13.66
CA GLU A 140 16.35 1.18 14.26
C GLU A 140 15.54 0.08 14.96
N SER A 141 14.47 0.44 15.68
CA SER A 141 13.58 -0.53 16.32
C SER A 141 12.93 -1.47 15.29
N LEU A 142 12.40 -0.90 14.21
CA LEU A 142 11.81 -1.64 13.11
C LEU A 142 12.82 -2.62 12.50
N TYR A 143 14.03 -2.16 12.16
CA TYR A 143 15.02 -2.99 11.49
C TYR A 143 15.66 -4.06 12.38
N LYS A 144 15.55 -3.92 13.71
CA LYS A 144 15.87 -5.00 14.66
C LYS A 144 14.85 -6.14 14.59
N ARG A 145 13.57 -5.84 14.32
CA ARG A 145 12.50 -6.84 14.20
C ARG A 145 12.42 -7.44 12.80
N VAL A 146 12.54 -6.60 11.77
CA VAL A 146 12.46 -7.00 10.36
C VAL A 146 13.70 -6.53 9.62
N LYS A 147 14.55 -7.47 9.20
CA LYS A 147 15.73 -7.15 8.41
C LYS A 147 15.32 -6.44 7.12
N ILE A 148 15.91 -5.29 6.83
CA ILE A 148 15.65 -4.51 5.61
C ILE A 148 15.79 -5.33 4.31
N ASN A 149 16.67 -6.34 4.28
CA ASN A 149 16.82 -7.22 3.11
C ASN A 149 15.54 -8.03 2.80
N ARG A 150 14.74 -8.39 3.82
CA ARG A 150 13.44 -9.06 3.62
C ARG A 150 12.48 -8.14 2.89
N LEU A 151 12.37 -6.89 3.34
CA LEU A 151 11.56 -5.86 2.69
C LEU A 151 12.00 -5.62 1.24
N LEU A 152 13.31 -5.49 1.00
CA LEU A 152 13.86 -5.32 -0.35
C LEU A 152 13.52 -6.49 -1.27
N ASN A 153 13.58 -7.73 -0.76
CA ASN A 153 13.25 -8.91 -1.55
C ASN A 153 11.75 -8.95 -1.89
N ILE A 154 10.87 -8.68 -0.91
CA ILE A 154 9.42 -8.61 -1.15
C ILE A 154 9.10 -7.58 -2.24
N PHE A 155 9.61 -6.35 -2.12
CA PHE A 155 9.32 -5.29 -3.09
C PHE A 155 9.92 -5.54 -4.48
N LYS A 156 11.02 -6.30 -4.57
CA LYS A 156 11.62 -6.71 -5.86
C LYS A 156 10.86 -7.85 -6.52
N ASN A 157 10.36 -8.81 -5.74
CA ASN A 157 9.64 -9.98 -6.24
C ASN A 157 8.23 -9.63 -6.74
N ASP A 158 7.63 -8.56 -6.22
CA ASP A 158 6.32 -8.06 -6.63
C ASP A 158 6.42 -6.57 -7.03
N PRO A 159 7.09 -6.24 -8.16
CA PRO A 159 7.38 -4.85 -8.55
C PRO A 159 6.14 -4.09 -9.05
N VAL A 160 5.10 -4.83 -9.44
CA VAL A 160 3.79 -4.36 -9.91
C VAL A 160 2.71 -5.14 -9.16
N ILE A 161 1.80 -4.43 -8.50
CA ILE A 161 0.72 -5.02 -7.70
C ILE A 161 -0.62 -4.49 -8.21
N PRO A 162 -1.65 -5.33 -8.34
CA PRO A 162 -2.99 -4.83 -8.66
C PRO A 162 -3.49 -3.86 -7.59
N ALA A 163 -4.05 -2.72 -7.99
CA ALA A 163 -4.68 -1.76 -7.08
C ALA A 163 -6.20 -1.92 -7.09
N PHE A 164 -6.80 -1.67 -8.25
CA PHE A 164 -8.23 -1.65 -8.50
C PHE A 164 -8.41 -1.88 -10.01
N PRO A 165 -9.27 -2.82 -10.46
CA PRO A 165 -9.25 -3.38 -11.81
C PRO A 165 -7.96 -3.23 -12.63
N ASP A 166 -7.94 -2.29 -13.58
CA ASP A 166 -6.85 -2.00 -14.51
C ASP A 166 -5.75 -1.08 -13.94
N LEU A 167 -5.97 -0.51 -12.76
CA LEU A 167 -5.00 0.28 -12.03
C LEU A 167 -4.02 -0.64 -11.28
N HIS A 168 -2.74 -0.35 -11.47
CA HIS A 168 -1.63 -1.05 -10.82
C HIS A 168 -0.80 -0.07 -9.99
N LEU A 169 -0.12 -0.57 -8.96
CA LEU A 169 0.81 0.16 -8.12
C LEU A 169 2.19 -0.45 -8.21
N SER A 170 3.21 0.34 -7.89
CA SER A 170 4.57 -0.14 -7.71
C SER A 170 5.06 0.24 -6.32
N PRO A 171 5.48 -0.74 -5.48
CA PRO A 171 6.05 -0.46 -4.16
C PRO A 171 7.16 0.57 -4.20
N ALA A 172 8.10 0.42 -5.14
CA ALA A 172 9.22 1.33 -5.31
C ALA A 172 8.75 2.76 -5.61
N ALA A 173 7.76 2.93 -6.50
CA ALA A 173 7.20 4.24 -6.81
C ALA A 173 6.47 4.85 -5.60
N MET A 174 5.70 4.05 -4.85
CA MET A 174 5.02 4.51 -3.64
C MET A 174 6.02 5.02 -2.60
N LEU A 175 7.11 4.28 -2.33
CA LEU A 175 8.15 4.70 -1.39
C LEU A 175 8.81 6.01 -1.81
N LYS A 176 9.11 6.16 -3.11
CA LYS A 176 9.70 7.39 -3.68
C LYS A 176 8.75 8.59 -3.55
N GLU A 177 7.48 8.43 -3.94
CA GLU A 177 6.48 9.50 -3.79
C GLU A 177 6.27 9.89 -2.33
N LEU A 178 6.20 8.92 -1.42
CA LEU A 178 5.99 9.20 0.00
C LEU A 178 7.20 9.87 0.64
N SER A 179 8.42 9.66 0.14
CA SER A 179 9.62 10.28 0.69
C SER A 179 9.59 11.81 0.70
N SER A 180 8.84 12.45 -0.22
CA SER A 180 8.69 13.92 -0.21
C SER A 180 7.80 14.43 0.92
N TYR A 181 6.96 13.57 1.50
CA TYR A 181 6.05 13.93 2.59
C TYR A 181 6.62 13.54 3.97
N PHE A 182 7.46 12.51 4.02
CA PHE A 182 8.00 11.94 5.26
C PHE A 182 9.51 12.15 5.34
N GLN A 183 9.94 13.27 5.92
CA GLN A 183 11.36 13.67 5.99
C GLN A 183 12.25 12.60 6.64
N ASN A 184 11.80 11.96 7.72
CA ASN A 184 12.59 10.93 8.40
C ASN A 184 12.76 9.67 7.53
N PHE A 185 11.77 9.34 6.70
CA PHE A 185 11.87 8.26 5.73
C PHE A 185 12.78 8.61 4.54
N SER A 186 12.93 9.90 4.19
CA SER A 186 13.80 10.32 3.07
C SER A 186 15.28 9.91 3.25
N SER A 187 15.70 9.61 4.49
CA SER A 187 17.03 9.09 4.82
C SER A 187 17.24 7.61 4.42
N GLN A 188 16.17 6.88 4.09
CA GLN A 188 16.20 5.43 3.83
C GLN A 188 16.63 5.11 2.38
N ILE A 189 17.85 5.50 2.02
CA ILE A 189 18.37 5.42 0.65
C ILE A 189 18.22 4.02 0.03
N ARG A 190 18.45 2.95 0.81
CA ARG A 190 18.38 1.57 0.30
C ARG A 190 16.99 1.17 -0.21
N LEU A 191 15.94 1.70 0.39
CA LEU A 191 14.56 1.46 -0.04
C LEU A 191 14.20 2.38 -1.21
N LEU A 192 14.72 3.60 -1.22
CA LEU A 192 14.47 4.61 -2.26
C LEU A 192 15.23 4.35 -3.57
N THR A 193 16.31 3.57 -3.54
CA THR A 193 17.06 3.17 -4.74
C THR A 193 16.49 1.93 -5.42
N LEU A 194 15.39 1.36 -4.92
CA LEU A 194 14.70 0.28 -5.63
C LEU A 194 14.22 0.78 -7.00
N PRO A 195 14.55 0.07 -8.10
CA PRO A 195 14.08 0.45 -9.42
C PRO A 195 12.57 0.20 -9.52
N ALA A 196 11.83 1.20 -9.97
CA ALA A 196 10.49 0.99 -10.48
C ALA A 196 10.56 0.16 -11.78
N PRO A 197 9.46 -0.51 -12.19
CA PRO A 197 9.46 -1.39 -13.37
C PRO A 197 10.04 -0.78 -14.65
N HIS A 198 9.84 0.52 -14.87
CA HIS A 198 10.32 1.25 -16.05
C HIS A 198 11.78 1.75 -15.93
N GLU A 199 12.38 1.63 -14.75
CA GLU A 199 13.76 2.04 -14.45
C GLU A 199 14.73 0.84 -14.42
N ILE A 200 14.23 -0.39 -14.62
CA ILE A 200 15.04 -1.61 -14.54
C ILE A 200 16.10 -1.60 -15.66
N PRO A 201 17.40 -1.71 -15.33
CA PRO A 201 18.44 -1.71 -16.33
C PRO A 201 18.40 -2.97 -17.21
N PRO A 202 18.87 -2.91 -18.48
CA PRO A 202 18.78 -4.04 -19.42
C PRO A 202 19.40 -5.35 -18.93
N ARG A 203 20.43 -5.27 -18.08
CA ARG A 203 21.08 -6.44 -17.47
C ARG A 203 20.13 -7.18 -16.52
N GLU A 204 19.43 -6.43 -15.66
CA GLU A 204 18.47 -7.00 -14.71
C GLU A 204 17.18 -7.45 -15.42
N LEU A 205 16.85 -6.84 -16.56
CA LEU A 205 15.70 -7.25 -17.37
C LEU A 205 15.76 -8.73 -17.79
N GLN A 206 16.95 -9.29 -18.01
CA GLN A 206 17.12 -10.72 -18.30
C GLN A 206 16.73 -11.60 -17.11
N ASP A 207 17.03 -11.16 -15.89
CA ASP A 207 16.63 -11.86 -14.68
C ASP A 207 15.10 -11.80 -14.54
N TYR A 208 14.47 -10.66 -14.79
CA TYR A 208 13.00 -10.56 -14.84
C TYR A 208 12.39 -11.48 -15.90
N GLN A 209 12.95 -11.53 -17.11
CA GLN A 209 12.48 -12.46 -18.13
C GLN A 209 12.55 -13.92 -17.65
N ARG A 210 13.63 -14.31 -16.98
CA ARG A 210 13.74 -15.64 -16.40
C ARG A 210 12.68 -15.90 -15.33
N HIS A 211 12.46 -14.93 -14.44
CA HIS A 211 11.55 -15.06 -13.30
C HIS A 211 10.07 -14.95 -13.66
N TYR A 212 9.67 -14.26 -14.73
CA TYR A 212 8.25 -13.99 -15.02
C TYR A 212 7.75 -14.48 -16.38
N LEU A 213 8.62 -14.85 -17.33
CA LEU A 213 8.13 -15.42 -18.59
C LEU A 213 7.45 -16.76 -18.32
N ILE A 214 6.18 -16.85 -18.71
CA ILE A 214 5.33 -18.03 -18.52
C ILE A 214 5.98 -19.30 -19.09
N LEU A 215 6.72 -19.18 -20.20
CA LEU A 215 7.43 -20.30 -20.82
C LEU A 215 8.39 -21.03 -19.85
N ASN A 216 9.01 -20.31 -18.91
CA ASN A 216 9.94 -20.89 -17.95
C ASN A 216 9.22 -21.66 -16.82
N HIS A 217 7.95 -21.35 -16.58
CA HIS A 217 7.15 -21.92 -15.49
C HIS A 217 6.13 -22.95 -15.96
N MET A 218 5.82 -22.95 -17.26
CA MET A 218 4.79 -23.80 -17.87
C MET A 218 5.02 -25.30 -17.58
N GLY A 219 6.28 -25.75 -17.56
CA GLY A 219 6.62 -27.15 -17.24
C GLY A 219 6.23 -27.52 -15.81
N THR A 220 6.65 -26.70 -14.84
CA THR A 220 6.34 -26.90 -13.42
C THR A 220 4.83 -26.82 -13.16
N ILE A 221 4.16 -25.81 -13.72
CA ILE A 221 2.71 -25.63 -13.56
C ILE A 221 1.94 -26.86 -14.08
N ARG A 222 2.33 -27.41 -15.24
CA ARG A 222 1.71 -28.63 -15.78
C ARG A 222 1.97 -29.84 -14.90
N ALA A 223 3.21 -30.02 -14.43
CA ALA A 223 3.57 -31.13 -13.56
C ALA A 223 2.78 -31.10 -12.24
N GLU A 224 2.65 -29.93 -11.61
CA GLU A 224 1.87 -29.74 -10.38
C GLU A 224 0.37 -29.96 -10.62
N HIS A 225 -0.17 -29.44 -11.73
CA HIS A 225 -1.56 -29.67 -12.13
C HIS A 225 -1.86 -31.16 -12.30
N ASP A 226 -1.01 -31.89 -13.02
CA ASP A 226 -1.23 -33.30 -13.33
C ASP A 226 -1.12 -34.15 -12.05
N ASP A 227 -0.10 -33.92 -11.22
CA ASP A 227 0.06 -34.61 -9.93
C ASP A 227 -1.14 -34.38 -9.00
N PHE A 228 -1.59 -33.12 -8.85
CA PHE A 228 -2.76 -32.80 -8.06
C PHE A 228 -4.02 -33.48 -8.60
N SER A 229 -4.27 -33.38 -9.91
CA SER A 229 -5.48 -33.92 -10.55
C SER A 229 -5.57 -35.44 -10.42
N ILE A 230 -4.44 -36.14 -10.59
CA ILE A 230 -4.38 -37.60 -10.45
C ILE A 230 -4.67 -38.02 -9.00
N ARG A 231 -4.05 -37.35 -8.01
CA ARG A 231 -4.28 -37.64 -6.58
C ARG A 231 -5.71 -37.32 -6.16
N PHE A 232 -6.26 -36.22 -6.65
CA PHE A 232 -7.64 -35.84 -6.37
C PHE A 232 -8.63 -36.84 -6.96
N ALA A 233 -8.45 -37.21 -8.24
CA ALA A 233 -9.32 -38.18 -8.90
C ALA A 233 -9.26 -39.57 -8.25
N SER A 234 -8.08 -40.01 -7.78
CA SER A 234 -7.95 -41.29 -7.09
C SER A 234 -8.62 -41.30 -5.72
N ALA A 235 -8.57 -40.18 -4.98
CA ALA A 235 -9.26 -40.02 -3.71
C ALA A 235 -10.80 -40.00 -3.84
N MET A 236 -11.33 -39.46 -4.94
CA MET A 236 -12.78 -39.41 -5.20
C MET A 236 -13.38 -40.74 -5.67
N ASN A 237 -12.55 -41.67 -6.15
CA ASN A 237 -12.97 -42.99 -6.65
C ASN A 237 -12.82 -44.10 -5.59
N GLN A 238 -12.51 -43.76 -4.33
CA GLN A 238 -12.56 -44.65 -3.16
C GLN A 238 -13.89 -44.54 -2.44
#